data_AF-A0A2T0KJ05-F1
#
_entry.id   AF-A0A2T0KJ05-F1
#
_cell.length_a   1.000
_cell.length_b   1.000
_cell.length_c   1.000
_cell.angle_alpha   90.00
_cell.angle_beta   90.00
_cell.angle_gamma   90.00
#
_symmetry.space_group_name_H-M   'P 1'
#
loop_
_entity.id
_entity.type
_entity.pdbx_description
1 polymer ?
#
loop_
_entity_poly.entity_id
_entity_poly.type
_entity_poly.pdbx_seq_one_letter_code
_entity_poly.pdbx_strand_id
1 'polypeptide(L)'
;MSTASLPATHRSLIAARAANTRWARVNSPAERRQATEKASKGQRRKWEQQVDPDGVLSPEELAAGVERLKKAHFALMSLRSAQARAARKAS
;
A
#
# COMPACT_ATOMS: atom_id res chain seq x y z
N MET A 1 -6.64 8.44 24.79
CA MET A 1 -7.73 8.90 23.88
C MET A 1 -7.52 8.31 22.50
N SER A 2 -8.51 7.59 21.96
CA SER A 2 -8.43 6.99 20.62
C SER A 2 -8.50 8.07 19.54
N THR A 3 -7.57 8.06 18.58
CA THR A 3 -7.57 9.00 17.44
C THR A 3 -8.77 8.83 16.52
N ALA A 4 -9.51 7.72 16.64
CA ALA A 4 -10.72 7.43 15.88
C ALA A 4 -11.88 8.42 16.16
N SER A 5 -11.89 9.06 17.34
CA SER A 5 -12.95 10.00 17.75
C SER A 5 -12.74 11.44 17.25
N LEU A 6 -11.62 11.75 16.60
CA LEU A 6 -11.29 13.12 16.17
C LEU A 6 -11.83 13.44 14.77
N PRO A 7 -12.06 14.72 14.42
CA PRO A 7 -12.38 15.13 13.04
C PRO A 7 -11.33 14.65 12.02
N ALA A 8 -11.75 14.41 10.77
CA ALA A 8 -10.88 13.87 9.72
C ALA A 8 -9.61 14.71 9.48
N THR A 9 -9.74 16.04 9.53
CA THR A 9 -8.61 16.99 9.40
C THR A 9 -7.55 16.78 10.49
N HIS A 10 -7.97 16.57 11.74
CA HIS A 10 -7.05 16.33 12.86
C HIS A 10 -6.31 15.01 12.70
N ARG A 11 -7.02 13.94 12.27
CA ARG A 11 -6.40 12.64 12.00
C ARG A 11 -5.33 12.75 10.90
N SER A 12 -5.62 13.49 9.83
CA SER A 12 -4.68 13.75 8.75
C SER A 12 -3.43 14.50 9.21
N LEU A 13 -3.58 15.54 10.04
CA LEU A 13 -2.45 16.29 10.59
C LEU A 13 -1.58 15.43 11.52
N ILE A 14 -2.21 14.60 12.37
CA ILE A 14 -1.49 13.67 13.25
C ILE A 14 -0.69 12.66 12.42
N ALA A 15 -1.30 12.08 11.38
CA ALA A 15 -0.64 11.15 10.48
C ALA A 15 0.53 11.82 9.74
N ALA A 16 0.34 13.05 9.25
CA ALA A 16 1.39 13.81 8.58
C ALA A 16 2.56 14.12 9.52
N ARG A 17 2.30 14.56 10.76
CA ARG A 17 3.34 14.77 11.77
C ARG A 17 4.13 13.50 12.03
N ALA A 18 3.44 12.38 12.28
CA ALA A 18 4.09 11.10 12.55
C ALA A 18 4.97 10.64 11.38
N ALA A 19 4.48 10.77 10.14
CA ALA A 19 5.24 10.42 8.94
C ALA A 19 6.49 11.29 8.79
N ASN A 20 6.37 12.62 8.91
CA ASN A 20 7.49 13.55 8.80
C ASN A 20 8.54 13.30 9.89
N THR A 21 8.11 13.15 11.15
CA THR A 21 9.02 12.84 12.27
C THR A 21 9.78 11.54 12.05
N ARG A 22 9.12 10.51 11.50
CA ARG A 22 9.76 9.24 11.18
C ARG A 22 10.82 9.41 10.09
N TRP A 23 10.46 10.03 8.98
CA TRP A 23 11.36 10.15 7.82
C TRP A 23 12.54 11.10 8.07
N ALA A 24 12.40 12.08 8.95
CA ALA A 24 13.51 12.93 9.39
C ALA A 24 14.66 12.16 10.09
N ARG A 25 14.40 10.94 10.56
CA ARG A 25 15.41 10.07 11.22
C ARG A 25 16.04 9.05 10.28
N VAL A 26 15.61 9.00 9.02
CA VAL A 26 16.01 7.99 8.04
C VAL A 26 16.88 8.68 6.99
N ASN A 27 18.20 8.49 7.06
CA ASN A 27 19.17 9.32 6.33
C ASN A 27 19.94 8.54 5.25
N SER A 28 19.70 7.23 5.12
CA SER A 28 20.35 6.39 4.11
C SER A 28 19.34 5.58 3.27
N PRO A 29 19.74 5.13 2.05
CA PRO A 29 18.92 4.20 1.26
C PRO A 29 18.63 2.87 1.99
N ALA A 30 19.59 2.36 2.76
CA ALA A 30 19.45 1.09 3.49
C ALA A 30 18.39 1.18 4.58
N GLU A 31 18.41 2.25 5.39
CA GLU A 31 17.39 2.49 6.43
C GLU A 31 16.00 2.68 5.82
N ARG A 32 15.88 3.36 4.67
CA ARG A 32 14.59 3.48 3.96
C ARG A 32 14.02 2.13 3.55
N ARG A 33 14.87 1.22 3.08
CA ARG A 33 14.46 -0.14 2.71
C ARG A 33 13.98 -0.91 3.94
N GLN A 34 14.73 -0.90 5.03
CA GLN A 34 14.35 -1.56 6.29
C GLN A 34 13.04 -1.00 6.85
N ALA A 35 12.87 0.33 6.79
CA ALA A 35 11.67 1.02 7.25
C ALA A 35 10.40 0.56 6.51
N THR A 36 10.49 0.09 5.26
CA THR A 36 9.32 -0.34 4.47
C THR A 36 9.18 -1.86 4.37
N GLU A 37 10.18 -2.61 4.80
CA GLU A 37 10.27 -4.06 4.60
C GLU A 37 9.08 -4.83 5.18
N LYS A 38 8.67 -4.53 6.42
CA LYS A 38 7.53 -5.20 7.06
C LYS A 38 6.22 -5.00 6.28
N ALA A 39 6.00 -3.79 5.78
CA ALA A 39 4.82 -3.47 4.98
C ALA A 39 4.85 -4.22 3.64
N SER A 40 6.01 -4.21 2.96
CA SER A 40 6.21 -4.92 1.70
C SER A 40 6.00 -6.43 1.84
N LYS A 41 6.55 -7.06 2.89
CA LYS A 41 6.33 -8.48 3.21
C LYS A 41 4.86 -8.77 3.49
N GLY A 42 4.20 -7.94 4.29
CA GLY A 42 2.78 -8.10 4.60
C GLY A 42 1.89 -8.02 3.36
N GLN A 43 2.15 -7.06 2.46
CA GLN A 43 1.40 -6.92 1.22
C GLN A 43 1.65 -8.10 0.27
N ARG A 44 2.91 -8.53 0.15
CA ARG A 44 3.27 -9.69 -0.66
C ARG A 44 2.58 -10.96 -0.16
N ARG A 45 2.58 -11.22 1.15
CA ARG A 45 1.86 -12.37 1.74
C ARG A 45 0.37 -12.36 1.41
N LYS A 46 -0.27 -11.18 1.41
CA LYS A 46 -1.68 -11.07 1.02
C LYS A 46 -1.91 -11.44 -0.44
N TRP A 47 -1.00 -11.07 -1.33
CA TRP A 47 -1.10 -11.46 -2.74
C TRP A 47 -0.84 -12.95 -2.93
N GLU A 48 0.18 -13.51 -2.26
CA GLU A 48 0.46 -14.95 -2.29
C GLU A 48 -0.78 -15.75 -1.87
N GLN A 49 -1.43 -15.37 -0.76
CA GLN A 49 -2.67 -16.00 -0.29
C GLN A 49 -3.86 -15.85 -1.23
N GLN A 50 -3.90 -14.79 -2.06
CA GLN A 50 -4.96 -14.60 -3.05
C GLN A 50 -4.72 -15.41 -4.32
N VAL A 51 -3.44 -15.60 -4.68
CA VAL A 51 -3.03 -16.34 -5.88
C VAL A 51 -3.10 -17.83 -5.62
N ASP A 52 -2.69 -18.27 -4.44
CA ASP A 52 -2.62 -19.69 -4.06
C ASP A 52 -3.14 -19.89 -2.62
N PRO A 53 -4.47 -19.92 -2.44
CA PRO A 53 -5.07 -20.15 -1.12
C PRO A 53 -4.74 -21.53 -0.55
N ASP A 54 -4.62 -22.53 -1.42
CA ASP A 54 -4.43 -23.94 -1.05
C ASP A 54 -2.95 -24.36 -0.99
N GLY A 55 -2.03 -23.52 -1.48
CA GLY A 55 -0.59 -23.75 -1.39
C GLY A 55 -0.07 -24.81 -2.37
N VAL A 56 -0.71 -24.97 -3.53
CA VAL A 56 -0.43 -26.04 -4.49
C VAL A 56 0.52 -25.61 -5.62
N LEU A 57 0.74 -24.30 -5.82
CA LEU A 57 1.58 -23.80 -6.90
C LEU A 57 3.07 -23.94 -6.56
N SER A 58 3.89 -24.15 -7.59
CA SER A 58 5.34 -24.03 -7.42
C SER A 58 5.72 -22.57 -7.10
N PRO A 59 6.90 -22.34 -6.49
CA PRO A 59 7.36 -20.98 -6.17
C PRO A 59 7.42 -20.03 -7.38
N GLU A 60 7.74 -20.55 -8.56
CA GLU A 60 7.81 -19.76 -9.81
C GLU A 60 6.42 -19.36 -10.30
N GLU A 61 5.48 -20.31 -10.30
CA GLU A 61 4.08 -20.05 -10.69
C GLU A 61 3.42 -19.06 -9.73
N LEU A 62 3.65 -19.22 -8.43
CA LEU A 62 3.16 -18.29 -7.40
C LEU A 62 3.73 -16.88 -7.63
N ALA A 63 5.03 -16.75 -7.87
CA ALA A 63 5.66 -15.46 -8.14
C ALA A 63 5.08 -14.80 -9.41
N ALA A 64 4.90 -15.56 -10.48
CA ALA A 64 4.30 -15.07 -11.72
C ALA A 64 2.84 -14.64 -11.51
N GLY A 65 2.06 -15.39 -10.73
CA GLY A 65 0.69 -15.04 -10.35
C GLY A 65 0.62 -13.76 -9.51
N VAL A 66 1.50 -13.62 -8.52
CA VAL A 66 1.60 -12.41 -7.67
C VAL A 66 1.92 -11.17 -8.50
N GLU A 67 2.84 -11.26 -9.45
CA GLU A 67 3.16 -10.11 -10.31
C GLU A 67 2.00 -9.73 -11.25
N ARG A 68 1.22 -10.70 -11.75
CA ARG A 68 -0.01 -10.41 -12.50
C ARG A 68 -1.06 -9.73 -11.63
N LEU A 69 -1.30 -10.24 -10.43
CA LEU A 69 -2.26 -9.69 -9.48
C LEU A 69 -1.88 -8.25 -9.04
N LYS A 70 -0.61 -8.02 -8.77
CA LYS A 70 -0.06 -6.69 -8.46
C LYS A 70 -0.29 -5.70 -9.60
N LYS A 71 -0.02 -6.09 -10.85
CA LYS A 71 -0.31 -5.25 -12.03
C LYS A 71 -1.80 -4.91 -12.13
N ALA A 72 -2.67 -5.91 -11.97
CA ALA A 72 -4.12 -5.71 -11.99
C ALA A 72 -4.59 -4.74 -10.88
N HIS A 73 -4.05 -4.89 -9.66
CA HIS A 73 -4.37 -4.00 -8.54
C HIS A 73 -4.06 -2.53 -8.84
N PHE A 74 -2.86 -2.24 -9.35
CA PHE A 74 -2.48 -0.87 -9.67
C PHE A 74 -3.22 -0.31 -10.89
N ALA A 75 -3.54 -1.15 -11.88
CA ALA A 75 -4.39 -0.73 -13.00
C ALA A 75 -5.78 -0.28 -12.52
N LEU A 76 -6.39 -1.04 -11.59
CA LEU A 76 -7.67 -0.67 -11.00
C LEU A 76 -7.60 0.64 -10.19
N MET A 77 -6.53 0.85 -9.43
CA MET A 77 -6.31 2.12 -8.71
C MET A 77 -6.20 3.31 -9.65
N SER A 78 -5.45 3.17 -10.75
CA SER A 78 -5.31 4.20 -11.77
C SER A 78 -6.64 4.53 -12.45
N LEU A 79 -7.43 3.50 -12.80
CA LEU A 79 -8.76 3.69 -13.39
C LEU A 79 -9.68 4.47 -12.45
N ARG A 80 -9.79 4.03 -11.18
CA ARG A 80 -10.62 4.72 -10.17
C ARG A 80 -10.18 6.17 -9.95
N SER A 81 -8.86 6.40 -9.95
CA SER A 81 -8.31 7.75 -9.85
C SER A 81 -8.69 8.63 -11.05
N ALA A 82 -8.65 8.10 -12.26
CA ALA A 82 -9.05 8.80 -13.48
C ALA A 82 -10.55 9.14 -13.47
N GLN A 83 -11.39 8.18 -13.08
CA GLN A 83 -12.84 8.38 -12.93
C GLN A 83 -13.15 9.50 -11.92
N ALA A 84 -12.50 9.50 -10.77
CA ALA A 84 -12.69 10.54 -9.75
C ALA A 84 -12.27 11.94 -10.24
N ARG A 85 -11.18 12.05 -11.01
CA ARG A 85 -10.78 13.32 -11.63
C ARG A 85 -11.78 13.79 -12.68
N ALA A 86 -12.30 12.89 -13.50
CA ALA A 86 -13.31 13.21 -14.51
C ALA A 86 -14.60 13.74 -13.87
N ALA A 87 -15.07 13.09 -12.79
CA ALA A 87 -16.26 13.52 -12.07
C ALA A 87 -16.14 14.94 -11.50
N ARG A 88 -14.98 15.30 -10.94
CA ARG A 88 -14.72 16.66 -10.43
C ARG A 88 -14.64 17.74 -11.51
N LYS A 89 -14.32 17.37 -12.75
CA LYS A 89 -14.33 18.30 -13.88
C LYS A 89 -15.75 18.53 -14.41
N ALA A 90 -16.63 17.55 -14.22
CA ALA A 90 -18.03 17.61 -14.66
C ALA A 90 -18.95 18.31 -13.64
N SER A 91 -18.51 18.48 -12.39
CA SER A 91 -19.15 19.29 -11.34
C SER A 91 -18.65 20.72 -11.36
#